data_AF-A0AAV3H6C3-F1
#
_entry.id   AF-A0AAV3H6C3-F1
#
_cell.length_a   1.000
_cell.length_b   1.000
_cell.length_c   1.000
_cell.angle_alpha   90.00
_cell.angle_beta   90.00
_cell.angle_gamma   90.00
#
_symmetry.space_group_name_H-M   'P 1'
#
loop_
_entity.id
_entity.type
_entity.pdbx_description
1 polymer ?
#
loop_
_entity_poly.entity_id
_entity_poly.type
_entity_poly.pdbx_seq_one_letter_code
_entity_poly.pdbx_strand_id
1 'polypeptide(L)'
;MSELINGNAIKMTSIEIAELVGKRHDNVKRTIETLAKNGVIRLPQIEVSERINNLGFNVQYEHYVFEGEQGKRDSIVVVAQLSPEFTARLVDRWRELEEAAVNIPKTLPEALRLAADLAEQKMQLENQLAIAAPKVEFADRVGEASGILIGNFAKVVGIGPNKLFAWMRDHKILIASGARRNVPMQEY
;
A
#
# COMPACT_ATOMS: atom_id res chain seq x y z
N MET A 1 -15.09 -0.19 43.47
CA MET A 1 -14.85 0.95 42.57
C MET A 1 -14.05 0.44 41.39
N SER A 2 -14.76 -0.17 40.44
CA SER A 2 -14.22 -0.56 39.13
C SER A 2 -15.10 0.20 38.15
N GLU A 3 -14.55 1.29 37.63
CA GLU A 3 -15.27 2.25 36.79
C GLU A 3 -15.90 1.55 35.60
N LEU A 4 -17.20 1.82 35.39
CA LEU A 4 -17.89 1.53 34.16
C LEU A 4 -17.20 2.29 33.02
N ILE A 5 -16.37 1.59 32.25
CA ILE A 5 -16.13 1.97 30.86
C ILE A 5 -17.45 1.69 30.15
N ASN A 6 -18.30 2.71 30.09
CA ASN A 6 -19.47 2.74 29.23
C ASN A 6 -18.94 2.85 27.79
N GLY A 7 -18.35 1.76 27.30
CA GLY A 7 -17.89 1.62 25.93
C GLY A 7 -19.12 1.68 25.06
N ASN A 8 -19.23 2.73 24.25
CA ASN A 8 -20.24 2.86 23.22
C ASN A 8 -20.26 1.52 22.45
N ALA A 9 -21.32 0.73 22.58
CA ALA A 9 -21.35 -0.62 22.02
C ALA A 9 -21.10 -0.50 20.52
N ILE A 10 -20.01 -1.10 20.03
CA ILE A 10 -19.64 -1.05 18.62
C ILE A 10 -20.75 -1.75 17.86
N LYS A 11 -21.53 -0.95 17.11
CA LYS A 11 -22.66 -1.40 16.33
C LYS A 11 -22.55 -0.89 14.90
N MET A 12 -23.12 -1.63 13.97
CA MET A 12 -23.28 -1.19 12.58
C MET A 12 -24.73 -1.39 12.16
N THR A 13 -25.29 -0.44 11.43
CA THR A 13 -26.69 -0.50 10.98
C THR A 13 -26.80 -0.93 9.52
N SER A 14 -27.95 -1.49 9.16
CA SER A 14 -28.27 -1.78 7.75
C SER A 14 -28.26 -0.56 6.83
N ILE A 15 -28.36 0.67 7.38
CA ILE A 15 -28.27 1.92 6.62
C ILE A 15 -26.81 2.24 6.31
N GLU A 16 -25.94 2.15 7.31
CA GLU A 16 -24.49 2.29 7.09
C GLU A 16 -23.99 1.25 6.08
N ILE A 17 -24.49 0.01 6.14
CA ILE A 17 -24.20 -1.02 5.12
C ILE A 17 -24.66 -0.56 3.74
N ALA A 18 -25.88 -0.02 3.63
CA ALA A 18 -26.44 0.44 2.35
C ALA A 18 -25.61 1.58 1.73
N GLU A 19 -25.14 2.51 2.56
CA GLU A 19 -24.23 3.58 2.17
C GLU A 19 -22.87 3.03 1.73
N LEU A 20 -22.31 2.09 2.50
CA LEU A 20 -21.00 1.48 2.21
C LEU A 20 -21.00 0.70 0.88
N VAL A 21 -22.07 -0.04 0.58
CA VAL A 21 -22.18 -0.79 -0.68
C VAL A 21 -22.78 0.03 -1.83
N GLY A 22 -23.22 1.27 -1.58
CA GLY A 22 -23.88 2.11 -2.58
C GLY A 22 -25.19 1.50 -3.13
N LYS A 23 -25.94 0.77 -2.30
CA LYS A 23 -27.21 0.12 -2.69
C LYS A 23 -28.38 0.73 -1.92
N ARG A 24 -29.57 0.61 -2.49
CA ARG A 24 -30.81 0.98 -1.78
C ARG A 24 -30.98 0.15 -0.52
N HIS A 25 -31.37 0.80 0.58
CA HIS A 25 -31.62 0.15 1.87
C HIS A 25 -32.64 -1.00 1.79
N ASP A 26 -33.67 -0.88 0.95
CA ASP A 26 -34.64 -1.96 0.71
C ASP A 26 -33.99 -3.25 0.21
N ASN A 27 -32.96 -3.14 -0.65
CA ASN A 27 -32.24 -4.31 -1.16
C ASN A 27 -31.38 -4.95 -0.05
N VAL A 28 -30.82 -4.13 0.84
CA VAL A 28 -30.05 -4.61 2.00
C VAL A 28 -30.94 -5.37 2.95
N LYS A 29 -32.11 -4.82 3.33
CA LYS A 29 -33.09 -5.50 4.19
C LYS A 29 -33.52 -6.86 3.63
N ARG A 30 -33.87 -6.91 2.33
CA ARG A 30 -34.24 -8.16 1.66
C ARG A 30 -33.10 -9.19 1.70
N THR A 31 -31.85 -8.75 1.55
CA THR A 31 -30.68 -9.63 1.61
C THR A 31 -30.48 -10.17 3.02
N ILE A 32 -30.60 -9.33 4.05
CA ILE A 32 -30.54 -9.74 5.46
C ILE A 32 -31.60 -10.80 5.77
N GLU A 33 -32.85 -10.56 5.38
CA GLU A 33 -33.96 -11.50 5.59
C GLU A 33 -33.73 -12.84 4.87
N THR A 34 -33.23 -12.78 3.63
CA THR A 34 -32.92 -13.99 2.85
C THR A 34 -31.79 -14.80 3.50
N LEU A 35 -30.71 -14.13 3.91
CA LEU A 35 -29.57 -14.78 4.56
C LEU A 35 -29.95 -15.37 5.92
N ALA A 36 -30.79 -14.68 6.70
CA ALA A 36 -31.30 -15.16 7.97
C ALA A 36 -32.22 -16.38 7.79
N LYS A 37 -33.11 -16.33 6.79
CA LYS A 37 -33.99 -17.46 6.44
C LYS A 37 -33.19 -18.69 6.00
N ASN A 38 -32.09 -18.50 5.30
CA ASN A 38 -31.19 -19.57 4.87
C ASN A 38 -30.24 -20.04 5.99
N GLY A 39 -30.32 -19.46 7.19
CA GLY A 39 -29.47 -19.82 8.33
C GLY A 39 -28.01 -19.41 8.20
N VAL A 40 -27.68 -18.53 7.24
CA VAL A 40 -26.29 -18.06 7.02
C VAL A 40 -25.87 -17.06 8.10
N ILE A 41 -26.82 -16.22 8.52
CA ILE A 41 -26.65 -15.22 9.58
C ILE A 41 -27.75 -15.39 10.63
N ARG A 42 -27.52 -14.87 11.84
CA ARG A 42 -28.60 -14.68 12.81
C ARG A 42 -29.40 -13.45 12.41
N LEU A 43 -30.74 -13.52 12.47
CA LEU A 43 -31.57 -12.34 12.23
C LEU A 43 -31.20 -11.24 13.23
N PRO A 44 -30.72 -10.06 12.77
CA PRO A 44 -30.33 -8.98 13.66
C PRO A 44 -31.57 -8.32 14.29
N GLN A 45 -31.35 -7.57 15.38
CA GLN A 45 -32.42 -6.82 16.02
C GLN A 45 -32.91 -5.69 15.09
N ILE A 46 -34.23 -5.49 15.07
CA ILE A 46 -34.85 -4.37 14.37
C ILE A 46 -35.01 -3.19 15.33
N GLU A 47 -34.60 -2.00 14.90
CA GLU A 47 -34.83 -0.74 15.59
C GLU A 47 -35.56 0.24 14.68
N VAL A 48 -36.41 1.07 15.29
CA VAL A 48 -37.11 2.16 14.59
C VAL A 48 -36.38 3.45 14.91
N SER A 49 -36.07 4.21 13.88
CA SER A 49 -35.48 5.55 14.02
C SER A 49 -36.26 6.56 13.21
N GLU A 50 -36.06 7.81 13.57
CA GLU A 50 -36.77 8.95 12.99
C GLU A 50 -35.84 9.76 12.10
N ARG A 51 -36.33 10.20 10.95
CA ARG A 51 -35.64 11.15 10.09
C ARG A 51 -36.61 12.17 9.53
N ILE A 52 -36.10 13.37 9.29
CA ILE A 52 -36.83 14.40 8.56
C ILE A 52 -36.73 14.08 7.07
N ASN A 53 -37.87 13.97 6.40
CA ASN A 53 -37.92 13.77 4.95
C ASN A 53 -37.70 15.11 4.20
N ASN A 54 -37.61 15.03 2.87
CA ASN A 54 -37.42 16.21 2.02
C ASN A 54 -38.57 17.25 2.08
N LEU A 55 -39.67 16.92 2.77
CA LEU A 55 -40.84 17.77 2.97
C LEU A 55 -40.90 18.34 4.40
N GLY A 56 -39.87 18.13 5.22
CA GLY A 56 -39.80 18.63 6.59
C GLY A 56 -40.62 17.83 7.61
N PHE A 57 -41.23 16.72 7.21
CA PHE A 57 -41.98 15.86 8.12
C PHE A 57 -41.08 14.80 8.75
N ASN A 58 -41.36 14.49 10.02
CA ASN A 58 -40.72 13.38 10.69
C ASN A 58 -41.30 12.05 10.18
N VAL A 59 -40.42 11.16 9.74
CA VAL A 59 -40.78 9.84 9.21
C VAL A 59 -39.99 8.79 9.97
N GLN A 60 -40.72 7.82 10.51
CA GLN A 60 -40.14 6.63 11.12
C GLN A 60 -39.69 5.65 10.04
N TYR A 61 -38.53 5.04 10.25
CA TYR A 61 -38.01 3.98 9.41
C TYR A 61 -37.39 2.87 10.28
N GLU A 62 -37.58 1.65 9.83
CA GLU A 62 -37.01 0.45 10.44
C GLU A 62 -35.65 0.15 9.85
N HIS A 63 -34.69 -0.23 10.70
CA HIS A 63 -33.38 -0.69 10.28
C HIS A 63 -32.89 -1.82 11.19
N TYR A 64 -32.07 -2.70 10.62
CA TYR A 64 -31.40 -3.76 11.38
C TYR A 64 -30.13 -3.24 12.04
N VAL A 65 -29.86 -3.72 13.25
CA VAL A 65 -28.69 -3.38 14.06
C VAL A 65 -27.84 -4.62 14.32
N PHE A 66 -26.56 -4.52 13.97
CA PHE A 66 -25.56 -5.57 14.16
C PHE A 66 -24.66 -5.21 15.33
N GLU A 67 -24.67 -6.04 16.38
CA GLU A 67 -23.91 -5.82 17.61
C GLU A 67 -23.07 -7.04 18.00
N GLY A 68 -21.94 -6.78 18.65
CA GLY A 68 -21.00 -7.80 19.12
C GLY A 68 -20.27 -8.54 17.98
N GLU A 69 -19.49 -9.56 18.35
CA GLU A 69 -18.68 -10.34 17.40
C GLU A 69 -19.54 -11.05 16.34
N GLN A 70 -20.71 -11.56 16.74
CA GLN A 70 -21.64 -12.21 15.80
C GLN A 70 -22.24 -11.19 14.83
N GLY A 71 -22.66 -10.02 15.30
CA GLY A 71 -23.17 -8.95 14.45
C GLY A 71 -22.11 -8.47 13.45
N LYS A 72 -20.86 -8.32 13.90
CA LYS A 72 -19.72 -7.99 13.04
C LYS A 72 -19.53 -9.01 11.93
N ARG A 73 -19.46 -10.31 12.25
CA ARG A 73 -19.37 -11.39 11.25
C ARG A 73 -20.53 -11.30 10.25
N ASP A 74 -21.75 -11.27 10.76
CA ASP A 74 -22.96 -11.34 9.94
C ASP A 74 -23.10 -10.12 9.02
N SER A 75 -22.66 -8.95 9.49
CA SER A 75 -22.62 -7.73 8.66
C SER A 75 -21.60 -7.81 7.53
N ILE A 76 -20.44 -8.45 7.74
CA ILE A 76 -19.43 -8.68 6.69
C ILE A 76 -19.99 -9.64 5.64
N VAL A 77 -20.72 -10.68 6.06
CA VAL A 77 -21.38 -11.62 5.15
C VAL A 77 -22.41 -10.90 4.27
N VAL A 78 -23.22 -10.01 4.85
CA VAL A 78 -24.19 -9.19 4.10
C VAL A 78 -23.46 -8.31 3.08
N VAL A 79 -22.39 -7.63 3.47
CA VAL A 79 -21.58 -6.79 2.56
C VAL A 79 -20.97 -7.63 1.44
N ALA A 80 -20.42 -8.80 1.73
CA ALA A 80 -19.86 -9.70 0.74
C ALA A 80 -20.91 -10.15 -0.30
N GLN A 81 -22.13 -10.46 0.13
CA GLN A 81 -23.20 -10.83 -0.80
C GLN A 81 -23.63 -9.66 -1.71
N LEU A 82 -23.61 -8.43 -1.18
CA LEU A 82 -24.05 -7.23 -1.91
C LEU A 82 -22.96 -6.61 -2.79
N SER A 83 -21.69 -6.88 -2.49
CA SER A 83 -20.52 -6.36 -3.20
C SER A 83 -19.67 -7.51 -3.73
N PRO A 84 -19.96 -8.01 -4.96
CA PRO A 84 -19.13 -9.02 -5.61
C PRO A 84 -17.68 -8.57 -5.78
N GLU A 85 -17.43 -7.27 -5.93
CA GLU A 85 -16.08 -6.69 -6.00
C GLU A 85 -15.30 -6.91 -4.70
N PHE A 86 -15.95 -6.74 -3.55
CA PHE A 86 -15.34 -7.03 -2.25
C PHE A 86 -14.98 -8.52 -2.15
N THR A 87 -15.88 -9.41 -2.56
CA THR A 87 -15.65 -10.85 -2.56
C THR A 87 -14.54 -11.24 -3.54
N ALA A 88 -14.48 -10.64 -4.73
CA ALA A 88 -13.41 -10.88 -5.70
C ALA A 88 -12.05 -10.50 -5.10
N ARG A 89 -11.93 -9.32 -4.50
CA ARG A 89 -10.68 -8.89 -3.84
C ARG A 89 -10.27 -9.82 -2.70
N LEU A 90 -11.23 -10.35 -1.95
CA LEU A 90 -10.95 -11.35 -0.92
C LEU A 90 -10.37 -12.63 -1.53
N VAL A 91 -10.97 -13.14 -2.61
CA VAL A 91 -10.50 -14.33 -3.33
C VAL A 91 -9.11 -14.11 -3.92
N ASP A 92 -8.89 -12.96 -4.58
CA ASP A 92 -7.58 -12.61 -5.16
C ASP A 92 -6.51 -12.56 -4.08
N ARG A 93 -6.83 -11.96 -2.93
CA ARG A 93 -5.90 -11.90 -1.79
C ARG A 93 -5.53 -13.29 -1.26
N TRP A 94 -6.48 -14.22 -1.22
CA TRP A 94 -6.18 -15.60 -0.84
C TRP A 94 -5.28 -16.29 -1.84
N ARG A 95 -5.50 -16.09 -3.16
CA ARG A 95 -4.61 -16.61 -4.20
C ARG A 95 -3.19 -16.07 -4.07
N GLU A 96 -3.02 -14.76 -3.84
CA GLU A 96 -1.71 -14.16 -3.59
C GLU A 96 -0.99 -14.81 -2.40
N LEU A 97 -1.71 -15.08 -1.31
CA LEU A 97 -1.15 -15.72 -0.12
C LEU A 97 -0.80 -17.19 -0.38
N GLU A 98 -1.62 -17.91 -1.13
CA GLU A 98 -1.34 -19.29 -1.54
C GLU A 98 -0.11 -19.37 -2.44
N GLU A 99 -0.01 -18.50 -3.45
CA GLU A 99 1.16 -18.40 -4.34
C GLU A 99 2.43 -18.04 -3.55
N ALA A 100 2.33 -17.13 -2.57
CA ALA A 100 3.44 -16.81 -1.68
C ALA A 100 3.81 -18.00 -0.77
N ALA A 101 2.84 -18.77 -0.30
CA ALA A 101 3.07 -19.93 0.56
C ALA A 101 3.65 -21.14 -0.20
N VAL A 102 3.42 -21.28 -1.51
CA VAL A 102 4.02 -22.33 -2.34
C VAL A 102 5.55 -22.21 -2.42
N ASN A 103 6.09 -21.00 -2.23
CA ASN A 103 7.53 -20.76 -2.19
C ASN A 103 8.19 -21.08 -0.84
N ILE A 104 7.45 -21.65 0.12
CA ILE A 104 8.01 -22.10 1.40
C ILE A 104 8.34 -23.60 1.28
N PRO A 105 9.63 -23.99 1.36
CA PRO A 105 10.05 -25.38 1.32
C PRO A 105 9.32 -26.21 2.37
N LYS A 106 8.63 -27.28 1.95
CA LYS A 106 7.80 -28.11 2.83
C LYS A 106 8.62 -29.08 3.66
N THR A 107 9.87 -29.32 3.29
CA THR A 107 10.77 -30.25 3.97
C THR A 107 12.00 -29.53 4.52
N LEU A 108 12.48 -29.95 5.69
CA LEU A 108 13.65 -29.36 6.35
C LEU A 108 14.91 -29.33 5.45
N PRO A 109 15.21 -30.37 4.63
CA PRO A 109 16.36 -30.32 3.71
C PRO A 109 16.22 -29.28 2.60
N GLU A 110 15.01 -29.08 2.09
CA GLU A 110 14.72 -28.10 1.03
C GLU A 110 14.75 -26.67 1.60
N ALA A 111 14.31 -26.48 2.84
CA ALA A 111 14.44 -25.21 3.57
C ALA A 111 15.91 -24.83 3.81
N LEU A 112 16.73 -25.81 4.19
CA LEU A 112 18.17 -25.60 4.39
C LEU A 112 18.91 -25.28 3.08
N ARG A 113 18.50 -25.90 1.96
CA ARG A 113 19.05 -25.57 0.63
C ARG A 113 18.68 -24.15 0.21
N LEU A 114 17.41 -23.78 0.31
CA LEU A 114 16.97 -22.42 0.00
C LEU A 114 17.66 -21.38 0.90
N ALA A 115 17.84 -21.68 2.18
CA ALA A 115 18.56 -20.82 3.10
C ALA A 115 20.05 -20.67 2.72
N ALA A 116 20.69 -21.75 2.25
CA ALA A 116 22.06 -21.71 1.76
C ALA A 116 22.18 -20.86 0.49
N ASP A 117 21.28 -21.06 -0.49
CA ASP A 117 21.27 -20.27 -1.73
C ASP A 117 21.06 -18.77 -1.46
N LEU A 118 20.13 -18.44 -0.53
CA LEU A 118 19.89 -17.07 -0.11
C LEU A 118 21.09 -16.47 0.63
N ALA A 119 21.77 -17.26 1.47
CA ALA A 119 22.97 -16.80 2.18
C ALA A 119 24.12 -16.52 1.20
N GLU A 120 24.31 -17.37 0.20
CA GLU A 120 25.30 -17.14 -0.87
C GLU A 120 24.98 -15.90 -1.69
N GLN A 121 23.72 -15.71 -2.11
CA GLN A 121 23.30 -14.50 -2.83
C GLN A 121 23.50 -13.24 -2.00
N LYS A 122 23.15 -13.28 -0.70
CA LYS A 122 23.37 -12.16 0.21
C LYS A 122 24.85 -11.83 0.34
N MET A 123 25.71 -12.84 0.49
CA MET A 123 27.16 -12.64 0.57
C MET A 123 27.74 -12.08 -0.74
N GLN A 124 27.24 -12.50 -1.90
CA GLN A 124 27.64 -11.94 -3.20
C GLN A 124 27.22 -10.47 -3.33
N LEU A 125 25.98 -10.13 -2.93
CA LEU A 125 25.48 -8.76 -2.92
C LEU A 125 26.25 -7.87 -1.94
N GLU A 126 26.52 -8.34 -0.72
CA GLU A 126 27.33 -7.64 0.28
C GLU A 126 28.76 -7.41 -0.22
N ASN A 127 29.36 -8.39 -0.90
CA ASN A 127 30.67 -8.22 -1.54
C ASN A 127 30.63 -7.18 -2.67
N GLN A 128 29.59 -7.18 -3.51
CA GLN A 128 29.42 -6.16 -4.54
C GLN A 128 29.23 -4.76 -3.93
N LEU A 129 28.47 -4.65 -2.83
CA LEU A 129 28.31 -3.42 -2.07
C LEU A 129 29.62 -2.97 -1.42
N ALA A 130 30.40 -3.89 -0.86
CA ALA A 130 31.72 -3.57 -0.30
C ALA A 130 32.71 -3.09 -1.37
N ILE A 131 32.63 -3.63 -2.59
CA ILE A 131 33.42 -3.17 -3.75
C ILE A 131 32.89 -1.83 -4.28
N ALA A 132 31.59 -1.58 -4.19
CA ALA A 132 30.95 -0.34 -4.63
C ALA A 132 31.09 0.80 -3.60
N ALA A 133 31.17 0.51 -2.31
CA ALA A 133 31.30 1.46 -1.22
C ALA A 133 32.44 2.48 -1.42
N PRO A 134 33.68 2.09 -1.76
CA PRO A 134 34.74 3.07 -2.02
C PRO A 134 34.50 3.89 -3.30
N LYS A 135 33.73 3.37 -4.27
CA LYS A 135 33.37 4.13 -5.48
C LYS A 135 32.31 5.18 -5.19
N VAL A 136 31.34 4.85 -4.35
CA VAL A 136 30.28 5.77 -3.90
C VAL A 136 30.88 6.83 -2.99
N GLU A 137 31.70 6.44 -2.01
CA GLU A 137 32.38 7.38 -1.12
C GLU A 137 33.30 8.34 -1.88
N PHE A 138 33.99 7.86 -2.93
CA PHE A 138 34.76 8.74 -3.82
C PHE A 138 33.84 9.70 -4.59
N ALA A 139 32.72 9.23 -5.13
CA ALA A 139 31.76 10.08 -5.84
C ALA A 139 31.14 11.16 -4.94
N ASP A 140 30.78 10.82 -3.71
CA ASP A 140 30.21 11.74 -2.72
C ASP A 140 31.23 12.80 -2.29
N ARG A 141 32.46 12.38 -1.95
CA ARG A 141 33.55 13.31 -1.60
C ARG A 141 33.90 14.25 -2.75
N VAL A 142 33.81 13.79 -3.99
CA VAL A 142 34.02 14.62 -5.19
C VAL A 142 32.85 15.59 -5.41
N GLY A 143 31.62 15.16 -5.16
CA GLY A 143 30.42 15.99 -5.30
C GLY A 143 30.34 17.12 -4.28
N GLU A 144 30.81 16.89 -3.05
CA GLU A 144 30.83 17.89 -1.98
C GLU A 144 32.02 18.86 -2.03
N ALA A 145 33.11 18.49 -2.73
CA ALA A 145 34.30 19.30 -2.79
C ALA A 145 34.13 20.56 -3.68
N SER A 146 33.86 21.70 -3.06
CA SER A 146 33.66 23.02 -3.69
C SER A 146 34.94 23.69 -4.21
N GLY A 147 35.93 22.91 -4.67
CA GLY A 147 37.24 23.44 -5.07
C GLY A 147 38.12 22.56 -5.94
N ILE A 148 37.65 21.41 -6.42
CA ILE A 148 38.48 20.54 -7.28
C ILE A 148 38.53 21.11 -8.70
N LEU A 149 39.73 21.43 -9.18
CA LEU A 149 39.95 21.78 -10.58
C LEU A 149 39.56 20.59 -11.47
N ILE A 150 38.58 20.79 -12.34
CA ILE A 150 37.96 19.76 -13.18
C ILE A 150 38.96 19.01 -14.08
N GLY A 151 40.09 19.67 -14.42
CA GLY A 151 41.19 19.06 -15.16
C GLY A 151 41.99 18.04 -14.35
N ASN A 152 42.14 18.24 -13.03
CA ASN A 152 42.76 17.26 -12.14
C ASN A 152 41.80 16.11 -11.86
N PHE A 153 40.51 16.40 -11.69
CA PHE A 153 39.47 15.38 -11.57
C PHE A 153 39.43 14.44 -12.79
N ALA A 154 39.46 15.00 -14.00
CA ALA A 154 39.49 14.22 -15.24
C ALA A 154 40.68 13.24 -15.29
N LYS A 155 41.87 13.67 -14.86
CA LYS A 155 43.07 12.82 -14.78
C LYS A 155 42.91 11.69 -13.76
N VAL A 156 42.34 11.97 -12.59
CA VAL A 156 42.14 10.97 -11.52
C VAL A 156 41.12 9.91 -11.93
N VAL A 157 40.06 10.30 -12.65
CA VAL A 157 39.02 9.38 -13.16
C VAL A 157 39.43 8.69 -14.46
N GLY A 158 40.62 9.00 -15.00
CA GLY A 158 41.14 8.38 -16.23
C GLY A 158 40.43 8.83 -17.51
N ILE A 159 39.64 9.91 -17.46
CA ILE A 159 38.94 10.47 -18.62
C ILE A 159 39.74 11.67 -19.12
N GLY A 160 40.01 11.74 -20.43
CA GLY A 160 40.65 12.92 -21.01
C GLY A 160 39.81 14.18 -20.72
N PRO A 161 40.41 15.30 -20.27
CA PRO A 161 39.66 16.49 -19.85
C PRO A 161 38.70 17.01 -20.93
N ASN A 162 39.12 16.97 -22.19
CA ASN A 162 38.27 17.38 -23.32
C ASN A 162 37.05 16.47 -23.53
N LYS A 163 37.17 15.17 -23.24
CA LYS A 163 36.06 14.20 -23.30
C LYS A 163 35.07 14.44 -22.15
N LEU A 164 35.57 14.73 -20.95
CA LEU A 164 34.72 15.07 -19.81
C LEU A 164 33.92 16.36 -20.07
N PHE A 165 34.58 17.41 -20.57
CA PHE A 165 33.91 18.65 -20.97
C PHE A 165 32.88 18.44 -22.09
N ALA A 166 33.14 17.52 -23.03
CA ALA A 166 32.17 17.19 -24.08
C ALA A 166 30.94 16.48 -23.48
N TRP A 167 31.16 15.49 -22.62
CA TRP A 167 30.11 14.76 -21.93
C TRP A 167 29.23 15.67 -21.05
N MET A 168 29.84 16.58 -20.29
CA MET A 168 29.12 17.54 -19.46
C MET A 168 28.28 18.55 -20.27
N ARG A 169 28.72 18.93 -21.48
CA ARG A 169 27.91 19.76 -22.39
C ARG A 169 26.73 18.99 -22.97
N ASP A 170 26.95 17.72 -23.29
CA ASP A 170 25.91 16.83 -23.83
C ASP A 170 24.81 16.55 -22.80
N HIS A 171 25.19 16.40 -21.52
CA HIS A 171 24.27 16.19 -20.40
C HIS A 171 23.71 17.51 -19.82
N LYS A 172 23.92 18.65 -20.50
CA LYS A 172 23.42 19.98 -20.11
C LYS A 172 23.91 20.50 -18.74
N ILE A 173 25.00 19.96 -18.22
CA ILE A 173 25.64 20.41 -16.97
C ILE A 173 26.42 21.71 -17.23
N LEU A 174 27.01 21.84 -18.43
CA LEU A 174 27.77 23.02 -18.88
C LEU A 174 27.19 23.58 -20.18
N ILE A 175 27.26 24.91 -20.34
CA ILE A 175 26.81 25.60 -21.55
C ILE A 175 27.66 25.19 -22.77
N ALA A 176 26.98 24.80 -23.85
CA ALA A 176 27.61 24.18 -25.01
C ALA A 176 28.28 25.17 -25.99
N SER A 177 27.80 26.43 -26.05
CA SER A 177 28.18 27.38 -27.09
C SER A 177 28.13 28.85 -26.61
N GLY A 178 28.83 29.73 -27.33
CA GLY A 178 28.87 31.17 -27.07
C GLY A 178 29.94 31.61 -26.07
N ALA A 179 29.92 32.89 -25.69
CA ALA A 179 30.91 33.50 -24.77
C ALA A 179 30.88 32.91 -23.35
N ARG A 180 29.82 32.19 -22.98
CA ARG A 180 29.63 31.49 -21.70
C ARG A 180 29.90 29.98 -21.78
N ARG A 181 30.61 29.53 -22.82
CA ARG A 181 30.96 28.11 -22.99
C ARG A 181 31.73 27.58 -21.77
N ASN A 182 31.38 26.37 -21.31
CA ASN A 182 31.92 25.70 -20.12
C ASN A 182 31.59 26.35 -18.77
N VAL A 183 30.61 27.27 -18.73
CA VAL A 183 30.04 27.77 -17.47
C VAL A 183 28.90 26.82 -17.03
N PRO A 184 28.73 26.55 -15.72
CA PRO A 184 27.62 25.74 -15.21
C PRO A 184 26.25 26.26 -15.64
N MET A 185 25.36 25.35 -16.01
CA MET A 185 23.98 25.67 -16.31
C MET A 185 23.23 25.85 -14.98
N GLN A 186 23.13 27.09 -14.49
CA GLN A 186 22.30 27.41 -13.32
C GLN A 186 20.84 27.41 -13.75
N GLU A 187 20.06 26.43 -13.29
CA GLU A 187 18.61 26.63 -13.12
C GLU A 187 18.39 27.36 -11.79
N TYR A 188 17.58 28.41 -11.83
CA TYR A 188 17.08 29.11 -10.64
C TYR A 188 15.88 28.35 -10.06
#